data_AF-A0A316P5Y9-F1
#
_entry.id   AF-A0A316P5Y9-F1
#
_cell.length_a   1.000
_cell.length_b   1.000
_cell.length_c   1.000
_cell.angle_alpha   90.00
_cell.angle_beta   90.00
_cell.angle_gamma   90.00
#
_symmetry.space_group_name_H-M   'P 1'
#
loop_
_entity.id
_entity.type
_entity.pdbx_description
1 polymer ?
#
loop_
_entity_poly.entity_id
_entity_poly.type
_entity_poly.pdbx_seq_one_letter_code
_entity_poly.pdbx_strand_id
1 'polypeptide(L)'
;MNKTMELNKETANRLWVKQFGKRQKAFDFAGREIAKASHNDRNSNFGWNVDHILPESKGGKTADHNLLCCSIKTNDEKADRFPAFKANGKQFEIQRRENHYEIIEKSRKTENQYLDDSVNFYDVAQGLKCWKKCKPDEREVFVAFAKIKLEVSYGETSTINKFREFIKKMFDTSNIYEDRNINYSSFGSTTVVFTIVNYNVPSKDDSEEWLNLCVLLNTYRDYLIKKTAINKLQILCGISCYENESQMRSAICNDIIANRNMIFNENLVVNELIKINTSANKELVDTQPIYRMTMSCRPDSRWYPYNLVFTKLSANLQKRTDN
;
A
#
# COMPACT_ATOMS: atom_id res chain seq x y z
N MET A 1 17.65 33.94 37.61
CA MET A 1 16.63 34.13 36.56
C MET A 1 16.85 33.07 35.50
N ASN A 2 16.09 31.96 35.55
CA ASN A 2 16.23 30.89 34.56
C ASN A 2 15.52 31.33 33.27
N LYS A 3 16.30 31.65 32.25
CA LYS A 3 15.81 31.77 30.87
C LYS A 3 15.49 30.36 30.38
N THR A 4 14.25 29.92 30.50
CA THR A 4 13.73 28.79 29.72
C THR A 4 13.75 29.21 28.26
N MET A 5 14.50 28.47 27.44
CA MET A 5 14.56 28.68 26.00
C MET A 5 13.18 28.33 25.42
N GLU A 6 12.46 29.30 24.86
CA GLU A 6 11.31 28.99 24.01
C GLU A 6 11.82 28.26 22.77
N LEU A 7 11.55 26.96 22.66
CA LEU A 7 11.82 26.21 21.44
C LEU A 7 11.12 26.93 20.28
N ASN A 8 11.90 27.43 19.31
CA ASN A 8 11.32 28.20 18.22
C ASN A 8 10.35 27.32 17.39
N LYS A 9 9.34 27.97 16.79
CA LYS A 9 8.29 27.31 15.99
C LYS A 9 8.85 26.42 14.88
N GLU A 10 10.01 26.77 14.35
CA GLU A 10 10.73 26.01 13.31
C GLU A 10 11.25 24.66 13.81
N THR A 11 11.87 24.63 15.00
CA THR A 11 12.37 23.41 15.62
C THR A 11 11.21 22.49 16.01
N ALA A 12 10.13 23.05 16.55
CA ALA A 12 8.92 22.29 16.85
C ALA A 12 8.29 21.67 15.58
N ASN A 13 8.23 22.42 14.48
CA ASN A 13 7.75 21.90 13.20
C ASN A 13 8.67 20.82 12.62
N ARG A 14 9.99 20.96 12.78
CA ARG A 14 10.96 19.92 12.39
C ARG A 14 10.71 18.63 13.17
N LEU A 15 10.53 18.72 14.49
CA LEU A 15 10.23 17.56 15.35
C LEU A 15 8.88 16.93 15.00
N TRP A 16 7.84 17.73 14.72
CA TRP A 16 6.55 17.23 14.24
C TRP A 16 6.70 16.43 12.94
N VAL A 17 7.42 16.98 11.94
CA VAL A 17 7.62 16.29 10.66
C VAL A 17 8.42 15.01 10.85
N LYS A 18 9.39 14.99 11.76
CA LYS A 18 10.16 13.80 12.09
C LYS A 18 9.30 12.71 12.76
N GLN A 19 8.43 13.08 13.70
CA GLN A 19 7.63 12.12 14.47
C GLN A 19 6.35 11.66 13.76
N PHE A 20 5.70 12.54 12.99
CA PHE A 20 4.38 12.30 12.41
C PHE A 20 4.29 12.56 10.89
N GLY A 21 5.39 12.97 10.24
CA GLY A 21 5.41 13.26 8.81
C GLY A 21 4.57 14.49 8.42
N LYS A 22 3.85 14.40 7.29
CA LYS A 22 3.00 15.47 6.75
C LYS A 22 1.58 15.54 7.36
N ARG A 23 1.30 14.73 8.39
CA ARG A 23 -0.03 14.66 9.02
C ARG A 23 -0.39 15.98 9.71
N GLN A 24 -1.65 16.38 9.63
CA GLN A 24 -2.19 17.56 10.32
C GLN A 24 -2.68 17.25 11.74
N LYS A 25 -3.02 15.97 11.99
CA LYS A 25 -3.45 15.45 13.29
C LYS A 25 -2.69 14.15 13.59
N ALA A 26 -2.39 13.92 14.86
CA ALA A 26 -1.69 12.73 15.33
C ALA A 26 -2.16 12.38 16.76
N PHE A 27 -1.78 11.22 17.26
CA PHE A 27 -1.96 10.85 18.66
C PHE A 27 -0.60 10.88 19.36
N ASP A 28 -0.55 11.44 20.57
CA ASP A 28 0.64 11.37 21.42
C ASP A 28 0.80 9.97 22.05
N PHE A 29 1.92 9.77 22.78
CA PHE A 29 2.21 8.49 23.43
C PHE A 29 1.19 8.10 24.53
N ALA A 30 0.41 9.06 25.04
CA ALA A 30 -0.66 8.83 26.00
C ALA A 30 -2.01 8.58 25.34
N GLY A 31 -2.08 8.61 24.00
CA GLY A 31 -3.29 8.37 23.21
C GLY A 31 -4.19 9.60 23.05
N ARG A 32 -3.69 10.82 23.29
CA ARG A 32 -4.44 12.07 23.08
C ARG A 32 -4.24 12.59 21.67
N GLU A 33 -5.33 13.01 21.03
CA GLU A 33 -5.26 13.65 19.71
C GLU A 33 -4.61 15.05 19.82
N ILE A 34 -3.65 15.34 18.95
CA ILE A 34 -2.95 16.61 18.82
C ILE A 34 -3.00 17.11 17.39
N ALA A 35 -3.09 18.42 17.20
CA ALA A 35 -3.20 19.05 15.89
C ALA A 35 -2.00 19.94 15.60
N LYS A 36 -1.37 19.78 14.43
CA LYS A 36 -0.15 20.51 14.04
C LYS A 36 -0.30 22.02 14.20
N ALA A 37 -1.47 22.55 13.84
CA ALA A 37 -1.80 23.97 13.91
C ALA A 37 -1.93 24.52 15.34
N SER A 38 -2.17 23.67 16.34
CA SER A 38 -2.37 24.04 17.76
C SER A 38 -1.09 23.97 18.59
N HIS A 39 0.07 24.27 18.00
CA HIS A 39 1.35 24.29 18.71
C HIS A 39 1.35 25.39 19.80
N ASN A 40 1.66 25.02 21.05
CA ASN A 40 1.62 25.88 22.24
C ASN A 40 0.26 26.56 22.54
N ASP A 41 -0.83 26.10 21.93
CA ASP A 41 -2.16 26.59 22.24
C ASP A 41 -2.75 25.84 23.45
N ARG A 42 -2.59 26.40 24.65
CA ARG A 42 -3.13 25.83 25.89
C ARG A 42 -4.66 25.85 25.96
N ASN A 43 -5.33 26.65 25.14
CA ASN A 43 -6.79 26.73 25.11
C ASN A 43 -7.41 25.70 24.15
N SER A 44 -6.61 25.07 23.29
CA SER A 44 -7.05 24.03 22.37
C SER A 44 -7.10 22.66 23.05
N ASN A 45 -8.18 21.91 22.81
CA ASN A 45 -8.26 20.50 23.19
C ASN A 45 -7.24 19.62 22.46
N PHE A 46 -6.64 20.13 21.38
CA PHE A 46 -5.62 19.46 20.56
C PHE A 46 -4.25 20.13 20.70
N GLY A 47 -4.09 20.99 21.71
CA GLY A 47 -2.85 21.71 22.02
C GLY A 47 -1.70 20.76 22.31
N TRP A 48 -0.53 21.04 21.72
CA TRP A 48 0.67 20.23 21.89
C TRP A 48 1.91 21.11 22.05
N ASN A 49 2.92 20.56 22.71
CA ASN A 49 4.24 21.16 22.84
C ASN A 49 5.32 20.07 22.80
N VAL A 50 6.57 20.48 22.97
CA VAL A 50 7.72 19.57 23.02
C VAL A 50 8.10 19.33 24.48
N ASP A 51 8.28 18.07 24.84
CA ASP A 51 8.69 17.66 26.18
C ASP A 51 10.04 16.93 26.13
N HIS A 52 10.81 17.02 27.22
CA HIS A 52 12.04 16.27 27.39
C HIS A 52 11.76 14.88 27.95
N ILE A 53 12.26 13.82 27.31
CA ILE A 53 12.08 12.44 27.81
C ILE A 53 12.75 12.29 29.18
N LEU A 54 14.05 12.58 29.28
CA LEU A 54 14.74 12.85 30.54
C LEU A 54 14.56 14.33 30.85
N PRO A 55 13.91 14.71 31.97
CA PRO A 55 13.71 16.11 32.31
C PRO A 55 15.02 16.90 32.44
N GLU A 56 15.00 18.18 32.07
CA GLU A 56 16.15 19.09 32.19
C GLU A 56 16.64 19.17 33.65
N SER A 57 15.71 19.20 34.61
CA SER A 57 15.98 19.14 36.05
C SER A 57 16.78 17.91 36.50
N LYS A 58 16.81 16.86 35.68
CA LYS A 58 17.55 15.59 35.90
C LYS A 58 18.74 15.44 34.96
N GLY A 59 19.21 16.52 34.34
CA GLY A 59 20.36 16.53 33.43
C GLY A 59 20.01 16.16 31.98
N GLY A 60 18.73 16.18 31.63
CA GLY A 60 18.26 16.00 30.25
C GLY A 60 18.78 17.09 29.33
N LYS A 61 19.45 16.70 28.24
CA LYS A 61 19.93 17.64 27.23
C LYS A 61 18.80 17.97 26.24
N THR A 62 18.79 19.21 25.74
CA THR A 62 17.93 19.62 24.62
C THR A 62 18.52 19.11 23.31
N ALA A 63 18.42 17.80 23.10
CA ALA A 63 18.87 17.10 21.90
C ALA A 63 17.70 16.40 21.23
N ASP A 64 17.77 16.25 19.91
CA ASP A 64 16.72 15.66 19.07
C ASP A 64 16.23 14.26 19.53
N HIS A 65 17.04 13.49 20.25
CA HIS A 65 16.69 12.15 20.78
C HIS A 65 16.06 12.20 22.18
N ASN A 66 16.10 13.34 22.86
CA ASN A 66 15.52 13.56 24.18
C ASN A 66 14.27 14.45 24.11
N LEU A 67 13.80 14.82 22.92
CA LEU A 67 12.65 15.69 22.72
C LEU A 67 11.53 14.93 22.01
N LEU A 68 10.30 15.09 22.49
CA LEU A 68 9.12 14.44 21.92
C LEU A 68 7.96 15.44 21.76
N CYS A 69 7.15 15.27 20.71
CA CYS A 69 5.89 15.98 20.58
C CYS A 69 4.80 15.25 21.38
N CYS A 70 4.15 15.95 22.33
CA CYS A 70 3.01 15.41 23.07
C CYS A 70 1.96 16.47 23.38
N SER A 71 0.76 16.03 23.81
CA SER A 71 -0.27 16.96 24.26
C SER A 71 0.24 17.79 25.43
N ILE A 72 -0.15 19.07 25.50
CA ILE A 72 0.20 19.94 26.63
C ILE A 72 -0.27 19.33 27.95
N LYS A 73 -1.45 18.70 27.97
CA LYS A 73 -1.97 18.01 29.16
C LYS A 73 -1.09 16.83 29.56
N THR A 74 -0.58 16.09 28.59
CA THR A 74 0.31 14.93 28.82
C THR A 74 1.67 15.39 29.34
N ASN A 75 2.19 16.49 28.80
CA ASN A 75 3.41 17.13 29.29
C ASN A 75 3.22 17.64 30.73
N ASP A 76 2.14 18.37 31.01
CA ASP A 76 1.83 18.86 32.37
C ASP A 76 1.65 17.70 33.38
N GLU A 77 1.08 16.56 32.94
CA GLU A 77 0.96 15.34 33.76
C GLU A 77 2.30 14.63 33.98
N LYS A 78 3.21 14.63 33.00
CA LYS A 78 4.55 14.06 33.15
C LYS A 78 5.43 14.97 33.99
N ALA A 79 5.52 16.26 33.66
CA ALA A 79 6.41 17.24 34.28
C ALA A 79 7.85 16.68 34.44
N ASP A 80 8.45 16.91 35.61
CA ASP A 80 9.78 16.40 35.98
C ASP A 80 9.76 14.94 36.52
N ARG A 81 8.66 14.20 36.36
CA ARG A 81 8.52 12.85 36.93
C ARG A 81 9.41 11.86 36.18
N PHE A 82 10.32 11.25 36.92
CA PHE A 82 11.27 10.24 36.44
C PHE A 82 11.60 9.25 37.59
N PRO A 83 11.74 7.94 37.33
CA PRO A 83 11.60 7.28 36.05
C PRO A 83 10.15 6.95 35.68
N ALA A 84 9.18 7.00 36.60
CA ALA A 84 7.80 6.61 36.30
C ALA A 84 6.81 7.76 36.47
N PHE A 85 5.76 7.77 35.66
CA PHE A 85 4.69 8.77 35.71
C PHE A 85 3.34 8.20 35.25
N LYS A 86 2.27 8.98 35.43
CA LYS A 86 0.93 8.66 34.93
C LYS A 86 0.47 9.79 34.03
N ALA A 87 -0.05 9.44 32.86
CA ALA A 87 -0.66 10.38 31.94
C ALA A 87 -1.87 9.75 31.28
N ASN A 88 -2.93 10.53 31.08
CA ASN A 88 -4.18 10.06 30.45
C ASN A 88 -4.73 8.71 30.99
N GLY A 89 -4.64 8.49 32.31
CA GLY A 89 -5.10 7.25 32.97
C GLY A 89 -4.17 6.03 32.81
N LYS A 90 -3.07 6.17 32.06
CA LYS A 90 -2.07 5.12 31.81
C LYS A 90 -0.83 5.32 32.68
N GLN A 91 -0.13 4.23 33.00
CA GLN A 91 1.15 4.27 33.72
C GLN A 91 2.30 4.16 32.73
N PHE A 92 3.35 4.95 32.92
CA PHE A 92 4.53 4.97 32.07
C PHE A 92 5.81 4.87 32.89
N GLU A 93 6.85 4.33 32.27
CA GLU A 93 8.22 4.30 32.79
C GLU A 93 9.21 4.74 31.71
N ILE A 94 10.14 5.58 32.11
CA ILE A 94 11.23 6.12 31.33
C ILE A 94 12.43 5.20 31.57
N GLN A 95 12.84 4.49 30.53
CA GLN A 95 13.98 3.57 30.58
C GLN A 95 15.17 4.17 29.85
N ARG A 96 16.36 4.02 30.43
CA ARG A 96 17.62 4.35 29.76
C ARG A 96 17.94 3.23 28.76
N ARG A 97 18.11 3.59 27.50
CA ARG A 97 18.80 2.79 26.47
C ARG A 97 20.23 3.30 26.35
N GLU A 98 21.10 2.55 25.68
CA GLU A 98 22.56 2.80 25.60
C GLU A 98 22.92 4.30 25.55
N ASN A 99 22.32 5.04 24.61
CA ASN A 99 22.62 6.46 24.37
C ASN A 99 21.42 7.43 24.48
N HIS A 100 20.21 6.96 24.80
CA HIS A 100 19.00 7.81 24.91
C HIS A 100 17.98 7.25 25.92
N TYR A 101 16.88 7.97 26.16
CA TYR A 101 15.79 7.54 27.03
C TYR A 101 14.52 7.29 26.22
N GLU A 102 13.69 6.34 26.64
CA GLU A 102 12.42 6.00 26.00
C GLU A 102 11.29 5.92 27.03
N ILE A 103 10.08 6.32 26.64
CA ILE A 103 8.86 6.23 27.45
C ILE A 103 8.12 4.95 27.08
N ILE A 104 7.81 4.11 28.08
CA ILE A 104 7.15 2.81 27.88
C ILE A 104 5.89 2.75 28.75
N GLU A 105 4.75 2.37 28.16
CA GLU A 105 3.50 2.16 28.89
C GLU A 105 3.56 0.86 29.73
N LYS A 106 3.39 0.97 31.05
CA LYS A 106 3.19 -0.16 31.96
C LYS A 106 1.73 -0.59 31.90
N SER A 107 1.40 -1.51 31.00
CA SER A 107 0.06 -2.09 30.94
C SER A 107 -0.25 -2.88 32.23
N ARG A 108 -1.42 -2.63 32.82
CA ARG A 108 -2.02 -3.60 33.76
C ARG A 108 -2.30 -4.86 32.95
N LYS A 109 -1.79 -6.01 33.40
CA LYS A 109 -2.10 -7.33 32.85
C LYS A 109 -3.61 -7.45 32.70
N THR A 110 -4.09 -7.26 31.49
CA THR A 110 -5.44 -7.59 31.09
C THR A 110 -5.21 -8.56 29.94
N GLU A 111 -5.50 -9.81 30.21
CA GLU A 111 -5.59 -10.86 29.19
C GLU A 111 -6.50 -10.33 28.07
N ASN A 112 -6.09 -10.55 26.82
CA ASN A 112 -6.66 -10.03 25.57
C ASN A 112 -6.10 -8.68 25.09
N GLN A 113 -4.81 -8.67 24.75
CA GLN A 113 -4.27 -7.77 23.74
C GLN A 113 -3.37 -8.57 22.80
N TYR A 114 -3.63 -8.41 21.51
CA TYR A 114 -2.74 -8.81 20.42
C TYR A 114 -1.30 -8.49 20.83
N LEU A 115 -0.49 -9.52 21.00
CA LEU A 115 0.94 -9.39 21.15
C LEU A 115 1.41 -8.62 19.91
N ASP A 116 1.84 -7.38 20.10
CA ASP A 116 2.72 -6.76 19.15
C ASP A 116 4.03 -7.56 19.18
N ASP A 117 4.10 -8.58 18.32
CA ASP A 117 5.25 -9.44 18.08
C ASP A 117 6.40 -8.67 17.40
N SER A 118 6.37 -7.33 17.42
CA SER A 118 7.40 -6.51 16.79
C SER A 118 8.75 -6.75 17.47
N VAL A 119 9.68 -7.31 16.68
CA VAL A 119 11.05 -7.54 17.13
C VAL A 119 11.76 -6.20 17.18
N ASN A 120 12.27 -5.81 18.35
CA ASN A 120 13.17 -4.67 18.43
C ASN A 120 14.55 -5.07 17.89
N PHE A 121 14.84 -4.75 16.62
CA PHE A 121 16.13 -5.05 16.01
C PHE A 121 17.30 -4.21 16.54
N TYR A 122 17.05 -3.16 17.33
CA TYR A 122 18.10 -2.45 18.07
C TYR A 122 18.49 -3.15 19.38
N ASP A 123 17.71 -4.16 19.81
CA ASP A 123 18.06 -5.04 20.91
C ASP A 123 18.71 -6.32 20.34
N VAL A 124 19.99 -6.51 20.64
CA VAL A 124 20.79 -7.64 20.13
C VAL A 124 20.17 -8.98 20.52
N ALA A 125 19.64 -9.11 21.74
CA ALA A 125 19.06 -10.36 22.20
C ALA A 125 17.77 -10.68 21.45
N GLN A 126 16.94 -9.68 21.19
CA GLN A 126 15.72 -9.83 20.40
C GLN A 126 16.01 -10.12 18.92
N GLY A 127 16.99 -9.42 18.32
CA GLY A 127 17.45 -9.68 16.96
C GLY A 127 17.98 -11.11 16.77
N LEU A 128 18.86 -11.57 17.68
CA LEU A 128 19.37 -12.94 17.64
C LEU A 128 18.28 -14.00 17.91
N LYS A 129 17.31 -13.68 18.79
CA LYS A 129 16.14 -14.55 19.03
C LYS A 129 15.25 -14.63 17.79
N CYS A 130 15.05 -13.53 17.07
CA CYS A 130 14.33 -13.50 15.80
C CYS A 130 15.05 -14.33 14.74
N TRP A 131 16.36 -14.11 14.56
CA TRP A 131 17.17 -14.85 13.59
C TRP A 131 17.06 -16.36 13.78
N LYS A 132 17.16 -16.85 15.02
CA LYS A 132 17.01 -18.28 15.34
C LYS A 132 15.62 -18.85 15.03
N LYS A 133 14.59 -18.00 14.93
CA LYS A 133 13.22 -18.38 14.56
C LYS A 133 12.99 -18.28 13.05
N CYS A 134 13.78 -17.50 12.32
CA CYS A 134 13.67 -17.39 10.88
C CYS A 134 13.93 -18.75 10.24
N LYS A 135 13.05 -19.15 9.31
CA LYS A 135 13.19 -20.34 8.49
C LYS A 135 13.13 -19.92 7.02
N PRO A 136 13.74 -20.68 6.09
CA PRO A 136 13.48 -20.50 4.68
C PRO A 136 11.97 -20.50 4.44
N ASP A 137 11.47 -19.50 3.71
CA ASP A 137 10.05 -19.49 3.33
C ASP A 137 9.87 -20.44 2.15
N GLU A 138 9.44 -21.66 2.45
CA GLU A 138 9.15 -22.71 1.49
C GLU A 138 7.66 -22.73 1.08
N ARG A 139 6.90 -21.71 1.48
CA ARG A 139 5.47 -21.63 1.15
C ARG A 139 5.29 -21.16 -0.27
N GLU A 140 4.27 -21.73 -0.91
CA GLU A 140 3.83 -21.28 -2.22
C GLU A 140 3.47 -19.78 -2.17
N VAL A 141 3.89 -19.06 -3.21
CA VAL A 141 3.65 -17.63 -3.37
C VAL A 141 2.74 -17.41 -4.56
N PHE A 142 1.61 -16.77 -4.30
CA PHE A 142 0.65 -16.36 -5.32
C PHE A 142 0.85 -14.89 -5.66
N VAL A 143 1.05 -14.62 -6.93
CA VAL A 143 1.25 -13.28 -7.47
C VAL A 143 0.14 -13.00 -8.47
N ALA A 144 -0.66 -11.97 -8.20
CA ALA A 144 -1.63 -11.51 -9.17
C ALA A 144 -1.01 -10.49 -10.12
N PHE A 145 -1.49 -10.49 -11.36
CA PHE A 145 -1.07 -9.55 -12.37
C PHE A 145 -2.20 -9.18 -13.31
N ALA A 146 -2.08 -8.00 -13.91
CA ALA A 146 -2.98 -7.50 -14.92
C ALA A 146 -2.14 -6.91 -16.05
N LYS A 147 -2.26 -7.49 -17.25
CA LYS A 147 -1.71 -6.86 -18.45
C LYS A 147 -2.82 -6.12 -19.18
N ILE A 148 -2.63 -4.83 -19.38
CA ILE A 148 -3.59 -3.95 -20.03
C ILE A 148 -2.98 -3.45 -21.32
N LYS A 149 -3.50 -3.92 -22.45
CA LYS A 149 -3.14 -3.41 -23.77
C LYS A 149 -4.02 -2.21 -24.09
N LEU A 150 -3.38 -1.08 -24.33
CA LEU A 150 -4.00 0.17 -24.70
C LEU A 150 -3.54 0.56 -26.11
N GLU A 151 -4.50 0.78 -27.00
CA GLU A 151 -4.26 1.41 -28.30
C GLU A 151 -4.81 2.82 -28.25
N VAL A 152 -3.99 3.82 -28.54
CA VAL A 152 -4.32 5.24 -28.45
C VAL A 152 -3.98 5.91 -29.77
N SER A 153 -4.76 6.92 -30.17
CA SER A 153 -4.45 7.72 -31.36
C SER A 153 -3.03 8.31 -31.32
N TYR A 154 -2.38 8.45 -32.47
CA TYR A 154 -1.00 8.90 -32.56
C TYR A 154 -0.81 10.31 -31.97
N GLY A 155 0.28 10.52 -31.25
CA GLY A 155 0.60 11.80 -30.59
C GLY A 155 -0.08 12.03 -29.24
N GLU A 156 -1.06 11.21 -28.85
CA GLU A 156 -1.85 11.37 -27.63
C GLU A 156 -1.17 10.82 -26.36
N THR A 157 0.11 11.18 -26.17
CA THR A 157 0.91 10.77 -25.02
C THR A 157 0.31 11.24 -23.69
N SER A 158 -0.41 12.38 -23.71
CA SER A 158 -1.11 12.89 -22.53
C SER A 158 -2.21 11.93 -22.05
N THR A 159 -2.91 11.27 -22.98
CA THR A 159 -3.95 10.28 -22.69
C THR A 159 -3.36 9.02 -22.07
N ILE A 160 -2.22 8.56 -22.59
CA ILE A 160 -1.47 7.41 -22.02
C ILE A 160 -1.05 7.71 -20.56
N ASN A 161 -0.48 8.88 -20.30
CA ASN A 161 -0.02 9.26 -18.96
C ASN A 161 -1.20 9.44 -17.98
N LYS A 162 -2.33 10.02 -18.42
CA LYS A 162 -3.56 10.11 -17.62
C LYS A 162 -4.11 8.74 -17.28
N PHE A 163 -4.12 7.82 -18.26
CA PHE A 163 -4.56 6.44 -18.05
C PHE A 163 -3.66 5.72 -17.03
N ARG A 164 -2.34 5.90 -17.12
CA ARG A 164 -1.38 5.38 -16.13
C ARG A 164 -1.70 5.84 -14.71
N GLU A 165 -1.96 7.13 -14.51
CA GLU A 165 -2.33 7.65 -13.19
C GLU A 165 -3.72 7.18 -12.72
N PHE A 166 -4.65 6.94 -13.66
CA PHE A 166 -5.95 6.35 -13.35
C PHE A 166 -5.83 4.92 -12.83
N ILE A 167 -5.10 4.04 -13.55
CA ILE A 167 -4.89 2.65 -13.11
C ILE A 167 -4.06 2.58 -11.82
N LYS A 168 -3.10 3.49 -11.63
CA LYS A 168 -2.33 3.61 -10.39
C LYS A 168 -3.22 3.86 -9.17
N LYS A 169 -4.22 4.75 -9.31
CA LYS A 169 -5.19 5.03 -8.25
C LYS A 169 -6.20 3.91 -8.07
N MET A 170 -6.63 3.27 -9.16
CA MET A 170 -7.61 2.18 -9.12
C MET A 170 -7.05 0.93 -8.43
N PHE A 171 -5.82 0.54 -8.75
CA PHE A 171 -5.16 -0.64 -8.21
C PHE A 171 -4.33 -0.35 -6.95
N ASP A 172 -4.33 0.90 -6.48
CA ASP A 172 -3.56 1.39 -5.32
C ASP A 172 -2.12 0.85 -5.24
N THR A 173 -1.39 0.93 -6.37
CA THR A 173 -0.06 0.31 -6.46
C THR A 173 0.90 1.12 -7.33
N SER A 174 2.17 1.14 -6.94
CA SER A 174 3.27 1.66 -7.73
C SER A 174 3.90 0.61 -8.65
N ASN A 175 3.53 -0.67 -8.53
CA ASN A 175 4.13 -1.79 -9.27
C ASN A 175 3.55 -1.90 -10.68
N ILE A 176 3.74 -0.84 -11.48
CA ILE A 176 3.25 -0.72 -12.84
C ILE A 176 4.44 -0.61 -13.78
N TYR A 177 4.58 -1.59 -14.65
CA TYR A 177 5.59 -1.68 -15.69
C TYR A 177 4.96 -1.32 -17.03
N GLU A 178 5.70 -0.64 -17.89
CA GLU A 178 5.20 -0.12 -19.15
C GLU A 178 6.10 -0.59 -20.29
N ASP A 179 5.51 -1.29 -21.26
CA ASP A 179 6.15 -1.68 -22.50
C ASP A 179 5.52 -0.88 -23.65
N ARG A 180 6.27 0.09 -24.18
CA ARG A 180 5.86 0.89 -25.33
C ARG A 180 6.40 0.25 -26.58
N ASN A 181 5.51 -0.23 -27.44
CA ASN A 181 5.89 -0.63 -28.78
C ASN A 181 5.38 0.42 -29.76
N ILE A 182 6.30 1.25 -30.28
CA ILE A 182 6.01 2.18 -31.37
C ILE A 182 6.04 1.35 -32.66
N ASN A 183 4.92 0.71 -32.99
CA ASN A 183 4.78 0.06 -34.27
C ASN A 183 4.72 1.14 -35.37
N TYR A 184 5.78 1.26 -36.16
CA TYR A 184 5.82 2.08 -37.39
C TYR A 184 5.01 1.46 -38.54
N SER A 185 3.87 0.82 -38.24
CA SER A 185 3.01 0.21 -39.26
C SER A 185 1.74 1.03 -39.43
N SER A 186 1.79 1.97 -40.37
CA SER A 186 0.70 2.46 -41.25
C SER A 186 -0.66 2.91 -40.69
N PHE A 187 -0.95 2.85 -39.39
CA PHE A 187 -2.32 3.05 -38.85
C PHE A 187 -2.49 4.20 -37.84
N GLY A 188 -1.47 5.03 -37.62
CA GLY A 188 -1.66 6.28 -36.86
C GLY A 188 -2.13 6.06 -35.40
N SER A 189 -1.75 4.96 -34.76
CA SER A 189 -2.00 4.70 -33.34
C SER A 189 -0.72 4.26 -32.60
N THR A 190 -0.63 4.53 -31.30
CA THR A 190 0.42 4.09 -30.38
C THR A 190 -0.13 2.96 -29.51
N THR A 191 0.57 1.82 -29.46
CA THR A 191 0.21 0.71 -28.58
C THR A 191 1.13 0.69 -27.35
N VAL A 192 0.52 0.62 -26.17
CA VAL A 192 1.22 0.49 -24.89
C VAL A 192 0.64 -0.69 -24.12
N VAL A 193 1.50 -1.49 -23.50
CA VAL A 193 1.07 -2.53 -22.56
C VAL A 193 1.52 -2.14 -21.15
N PHE A 194 0.55 -1.94 -20.26
CA PHE A 194 0.82 -1.80 -18.84
C PHE A 194 0.74 -3.17 -18.17
N THR A 195 1.74 -3.53 -17.38
CA THR A 195 1.73 -4.73 -16.53
C THR A 195 1.69 -4.29 -15.08
N ILE A 196 0.60 -4.59 -14.38
CA ILE A 196 0.42 -4.31 -12.95
C ILE A 196 0.66 -5.62 -12.20
N VAL A 197 1.41 -5.56 -11.10
CA VAL A 197 1.75 -6.75 -10.29
C VAL A 197 1.41 -6.53 -8.82
N ASN A 198 0.66 -7.45 -8.23
CA ASN A 198 0.46 -7.57 -6.80
C ASN A 198 1.18 -8.82 -6.27
N TYR A 199 2.20 -8.60 -5.43
CA TYR A 199 3.05 -9.63 -4.84
C TYR A 199 2.43 -10.30 -3.61
N ASN A 200 1.28 -9.83 -3.13
CA ASN A 200 0.66 -10.30 -1.90
C ASN A 200 -0.80 -10.67 -2.14
N VAL A 201 -1.04 -11.89 -2.61
CA VAL A 201 -2.39 -12.45 -2.84
C VAL A 201 -2.51 -13.82 -2.15
N PRO A 202 -2.38 -13.88 -0.81
CA PRO A 202 -2.33 -15.14 -0.08
C PRO A 202 -3.66 -15.89 0.01
N SER A 203 -4.80 -15.23 -0.24
CA SER A 203 -6.13 -15.81 -0.06
C SER A 203 -7.01 -15.73 -1.31
N LYS A 204 -8.13 -16.47 -1.26
CA LYS A 204 -9.18 -16.40 -2.29
C LYS A 204 -9.90 -15.05 -2.29
N ASP A 205 -10.04 -14.42 -1.13
CA ASP A 205 -10.63 -13.08 -1.03
C ASP A 205 -9.74 -12.04 -1.73
N ASP A 206 -8.42 -12.15 -1.59
CA ASP A 206 -7.47 -11.29 -2.33
C ASP A 206 -7.57 -11.53 -3.84
N SER A 207 -7.77 -12.80 -4.24
CA SER A 207 -7.96 -13.18 -5.65
C SER A 207 -9.26 -12.59 -6.23
N GLU A 208 -10.34 -12.60 -5.45
CA GLU A 208 -11.64 -12.02 -5.80
C GLU A 208 -11.55 -10.49 -5.90
N GLU A 209 -10.86 -9.84 -4.97
CA GLU A 209 -10.61 -8.40 -5.03
C GLU A 209 -9.81 -8.03 -6.29
N TRP A 210 -8.78 -8.80 -6.63
CA TRP A 210 -8.01 -8.59 -7.85
C TRP A 210 -8.86 -8.72 -9.12
N LEU A 211 -9.71 -9.75 -9.19
CA LEU A 211 -10.65 -9.94 -10.29
C LEU A 211 -11.61 -8.75 -10.38
N ASN A 212 -12.18 -8.32 -9.26
CA ASN A 212 -13.10 -7.18 -9.19
C ASN A 212 -12.48 -5.89 -9.71
N LEU A 213 -11.20 -5.63 -9.44
CA LEU A 213 -10.48 -4.48 -10.02
C LEU A 213 -10.37 -4.58 -11.55
N CYS A 214 -10.12 -5.77 -12.09
CA CYS A 214 -10.06 -5.99 -13.54
C CYS A 214 -11.44 -5.83 -14.19
N VAL A 215 -12.50 -6.35 -13.58
CA VAL A 215 -13.90 -6.16 -14.01
C VAL A 215 -14.31 -4.69 -13.91
N LEU A 216 -13.86 -3.98 -12.87
CA LEU A 216 -14.09 -2.56 -12.71
C LEU A 216 -13.46 -1.77 -13.86
N LEU A 217 -12.19 -2.02 -14.17
CA LEU A 217 -11.53 -1.39 -15.31
C LEU A 217 -12.22 -1.73 -16.63
N ASN A 218 -12.63 -2.99 -16.82
CA ASN A 218 -13.40 -3.41 -17.99
C ASN A 218 -14.75 -2.67 -18.08
N THR A 219 -15.38 -2.35 -16.95
CA THR A 219 -16.63 -1.57 -16.91
C THR A 219 -16.43 -0.12 -17.40
N TYR A 220 -15.27 0.50 -17.14
CA TYR A 220 -14.94 1.84 -17.62
C TYR A 220 -14.54 1.89 -19.10
N ARG A 221 -14.23 0.73 -19.71
CA ARG A 221 -13.68 0.59 -21.06
C ARG A 221 -14.41 1.44 -22.10
N ASP A 222 -15.71 1.24 -22.24
CA ASP A 222 -16.47 1.85 -23.34
C ASP A 222 -16.60 3.36 -23.17
N TYR A 223 -16.70 3.84 -21.92
CA TYR A 223 -16.66 5.26 -21.61
C TYR A 223 -15.31 5.87 -21.99
N LEU A 224 -14.21 5.22 -21.61
CA LEU A 224 -12.87 5.69 -21.93
C LEU A 224 -12.65 5.72 -23.45
N ILE A 225 -13.08 4.70 -24.19
CA ILE A 225 -12.96 4.67 -25.66
C ILE A 225 -13.78 5.79 -26.30
N LYS A 226 -15.02 6.03 -25.84
CA LYS A 226 -15.90 7.04 -26.45
C LYS A 226 -15.53 8.49 -26.11
N LYS A 227 -14.94 8.74 -24.94
CA LYS A 227 -14.68 10.12 -24.44
C LYS A 227 -13.20 10.51 -24.42
N THR A 228 -12.30 9.65 -24.87
CA THR A 228 -10.85 9.94 -24.92
C THR A 228 -10.25 9.50 -26.25
N ALA A 229 -8.94 9.69 -26.43
CA ALA A 229 -8.22 9.23 -27.61
C ALA A 229 -7.87 7.73 -27.61
N ILE A 230 -8.45 6.94 -26.68
CA ILE A 230 -8.25 5.50 -26.59
C ILE A 230 -9.09 4.81 -27.66
N ASN A 231 -8.44 4.07 -28.56
CA ASN A 231 -9.10 3.32 -29.63
C ASN A 231 -9.51 1.91 -29.15
N LYS A 232 -8.67 1.29 -28.30
CA LYS A 232 -8.87 -0.07 -27.82
C LYS A 232 -8.28 -0.25 -26.43
N LEU A 233 -9.00 -0.98 -25.58
CA LEU A 233 -8.54 -1.39 -24.25
C LEU A 233 -8.89 -2.87 -24.06
N GLN A 234 -7.87 -3.67 -23.73
CA GLN A 234 -7.99 -5.11 -23.49
C GLN A 234 -7.19 -5.49 -22.25
N ILE A 235 -7.71 -6.43 -21.46
CA ILE A 235 -7.20 -6.77 -20.14
C ILE A 235 -6.99 -8.29 -20.06
N LEU A 236 -5.81 -8.69 -19.60
CA LEU A 236 -5.50 -10.05 -19.16
C LEU A 236 -5.34 -10.01 -17.64
N CYS A 237 -6.22 -10.69 -16.92
CA CYS A 237 -6.20 -10.83 -15.48
C CYS A 237 -5.68 -12.23 -15.12
N GLY A 238 -4.63 -12.32 -14.32
CA GLY A 238 -4.05 -13.61 -13.98
C GLY A 238 -3.49 -13.67 -12.58
N ILE A 239 -3.35 -14.90 -12.09
CA ILE A 239 -2.53 -15.26 -10.93
C ILE A 239 -1.48 -16.27 -11.39
N SER A 240 -0.25 -16.11 -10.92
CA SER A 240 0.81 -17.11 -11.02
C SER A 240 1.12 -17.67 -9.64
N CYS A 241 1.36 -18.98 -9.56
CA CYS A 241 1.83 -19.66 -8.36
C CYS A 241 3.30 -20.03 -8.51
N TYR A 242 4.08 -19.82 -7.48
CA TYR A 242 5.48 -20.21 -7.38
C TYR A 242 5.67 -21.05 -6.13
N GLU A 243 6.60 -22.00 -6.16
CA GLU A 243 6.91 -22.88 -5.03
C GLU A 243 7.36 -22.11 -3.79
N ASN A 244 8.06 -20.98 -3.99
CA ASN A 244 8.56 -20.12 -2.93
C ASN A 244 8.92 -18.72 -3.44
N GLU A 245 9.23 -17.83 -2.50
CA GLU A 245 9.58 -16.44 -2.79
C GLU A 245 10.87 -16.32 -3.65
N SER A 246 11.83 -17.24 -3.49
CA SER A 246 13.07 -17.21 -4.28
C SER A 246 12.81 -17.53 -5.76
N GLN A 247 12.01 -18.58 -6.02
CA GLN A 247 11.58 -18.94 -7.36
C GLN A 247 10.76 -17.80 -7.98
N MET A 248 9.81 -17.22 -7.24
CA MET A 248 9.05 -16.05 -7.68
C MET A 248 9.99 -14.91 -8.11
N ARG A 249 10.95 -14.51 -7.26
CA ARG A 249 11.86 -13.39 -7.55
C ARG A 249 12.71 -13.61 -8.79
N SER A 250 13.11 -14.86 -9.06
CA SER A 250 13.91 -15.20 -10.25
C SER A 250 13.10 -15.30 -11.54
N ALA A 251 11.85 -15.75 -11.46
CA ALA A 251 11.02 -16.04 -12.63
C ALA A 251 10.09 -14.90 -13.04
N ILE A 252 9.60 -14.09 -12.09
CA ILE A 252 8.51 -13.12 -12.33
C ILE A 252 8.78 -12.14 -13.47
N CYS A 253 10.03 -11.72 -13.62
CA CYS A 253 10.42 -10.80 -14.70
C CYS A 253 10.14 -11.43 -16.06
N ASN A 254 10.56 -12.67 -16.27
CA ASN A 254 10.40 -13.37 -17.55
C ASN A 254 8.97 -13.87 -17.75
N ASP A 255 8.36 -14.40 -16.69
CA ASP A 255 7.03 -15.02 -16.76
C ASP A 255 5.92 -13.99 -16.96
N ILE A 256 6.04 -12.83 -16.31
CA ILE A 256 4.98 -11.81 -16.25
C ILE A 256 5.47 -10.50 -16.87
N ILE A 257 6.50 -9.85 -16.32
CA ILE A 257 6.80 -8.44 -16.63
C ILE A 257 7.23 -8.26 -18.10
N ALA A 258 8.29 -8.95 -18.51
CA ALA A 258 8.86 -8.92 -19.85
C ALA A 258 8.19 -9.89 -20.84
N ASN A 259 7.19 -10.66 -20.40
CA ASN A 259 6.50 -11.61 -21.26
C ASN A 259 5.67 -10.88 -22.33
N ARG A 260 6.09 -11.01 -23.59
CA ARG A 260 5.45 -10.45 -24.78
C ARG A 260 4.62 -11.46 -25.58
N ASN A 261 4.62 -12.73 -25.17
CA ASN A 261 3.93 -13.81 -25.90
C ASN A 261 2.44 -13.89 -25.58
N MET A 262 1.93 -12.97 -24.74
CA MET A 262 0.53 -12.96 -24.33
C MET A 262 -0.36 -12.32 -25.40
N ILE A 263 -1.44 -13.02 -25.75
CA ILE A 263 -2.34 -12.64 -26.84
C ILE A 263 -3.57 -11.93 -26.26
N PHE A 264 -3.93 -10.78 -26.83
CA PHE A 264 -5.10 -9.98 -26.43
C PHE A 264 -6.22 -10.14 -27.46
N ASN A 265 -7.15 -11.08 -27.23
CA ASN A 265 -8.24 -11.37 -28.17
C ASN A 265 -9.61 -10.82 -27.71
N GLU A 266 -9.86 -10.78 -26.41
CA GLU A 266 -11.12 -10.31 -25.83
C GLU A 266 -10.93 -8.99 -25.06
N ASN A 267 -12.01 -8.44 -24.50
CA ASN A 267 -11.93 -7.23 -23.69
C ASN A 267 -11.34 -7.54 -22.30
N LEU A 268 -11.80 -8.62 -21.67
CA LEU A 268 -11.24 -9.13 -20.42
C LEU A 268 -11.11 -10.65 -20.53
N VAL A 269 -9.92 -11.16 -20.22
CA VAL A 269 -9.61 -12.59 -20.17
C VAL A 269 -9.03 -12.91 -18.80
N VAL A 270 -9.43 -14.03 -18.22
CA VAL A 270 -8.91 -14.52 -16.93
C VAL A 270 -8.16 -15.84 -17.10
N ASN A 271 -7.10 -16.07 -16.33
CA ASN A 271 -6.43 -17.37 -16.37
C ASN A 271 -7.10 -18.42 -15.44
N GLU A 272 -6.66 -19.67 -15.54
CA GLU A 272 -7.19 -20.80 -14.76
C GLU A 272 -7.16 -20.52 -13.25
N LEU A 273 -6.06 -19.94 -12.74
CA LEU A 273 -5.91 -19.69 -11.31
C LEU A 273 -6.89 -18.63 -10.81
N ILE A 274 -7.21 -17.61 -11.61
CA ILE A 274 -8.33 -16.72 -11.33
C ILE A 274 -9.64 -17.49 -11.33
N LYS A 275 -9.93 -18.27 -12.39
CA LYS A 275 -11.17 -19.05 -12.51
C LYS A 275 -11.44 -19.88 -11.26
N ILE A 276 -10.50 -20.71 -10.82
CA ILE A 276 -10.72 -21.66 -9.73
C ILE A 276 -10.76 -21.02 -8.32
N ASN A 277 -10.14 -19.85 -8.15
CA ASN A 277 -10.03 -19.18 -6.85
C ASN A 277 -11.05 -18.06 -6.62
N THR A 278 -11.89 -17.77 -7.61
CA THR A 278 -12.86 -16.67 -7.56
C THR A 278 -14.27 -17.13 -7.91
N SER A 279 -15.22 -16.20 -7.83
CA SER A 279 -16.60 -16.34 -8.29
C SER A 279 -16.70 -16.76 -9.77
N ALA A 280 -15.68 -16.43 -10.59
CA ALA A 280 -15.61 -16.80 -12.00
C ALA A 280 -15.72 -18.31 -12.25
N ASN A 281 -15.39 -19.16 -11.27
CA ASN A 281 -15.57 -20.62 -11.39
C ASN A 281 -17.02 -20.99 -11.74
N LYS A 282 -17.98 -20.30 -11.12
CA LYS A 282 -19.43 -20.56 -11.31
C LYS A 282 -19.93 -20.05 -12.66
N GLU A 283 -19.29 -19.02 -13.19
CA GLU A 283 -19.69 -18.37 -14.44
C GLU A 283 -19.05 -19.04 -15.66
N LEU A 284 -17.88 -19.64 -15.49
CA LEU A 284 -17.07 -20.24 -16.56
C LEU A 284 -17.12 -21.78 -16.57
N VAL A 285 -18.13 -22.40 -15.94
CA VAL A 285 -18.24 -23.86 -15.80
C VAL A 285 -18.16 -24.55 -17.17
N ASP A 286 -18.93 -24.08 -18.13
CA ASP A 286 -19.02 -24.67 -19.48
C ASP A 286 -18.20 -23.91 -20.53
N THR A 287 -17.44 -22.88 -20.12
CA THR A 287 -16.64 -22.07 -21.03
C THR A 287 -15.33 -22.78 -21.39
N GLN A 288 -15.09 -22.94 -22.69
CA GLN A 288 -13.85 -23.50 -23.22
C GLN A 288 -12.70 -22.50 -23.15
N PRO A 289 -11.46 -22.94 -22.87
CA PRO A 289 -10.30 -22.07 -22.85
C PRO A 289 -9.90 -21.63 -24.27
N ILE A 290 -9.24 -20.48 -24.38
CA ILE A 290 -8.71 -19.93 -25.63
C ILE A 290 -7.48 -20.75 -26.08
N TYR A 291 -7.67 -21.60 -27.09
CA TYR A 291 -6.67 -22.57 -27.58
C TYR A 291 -5.30 -21.97 -27.97
N ARG A 292 -5.25 -20.70 -28.42
CA ARG A 292 -3.98 -20.05 -28.80
C ARG A 292 -3.15 -19.57 -27.59
N MET A 293 -3.72 -19.56 -26.38
CA MET A 293 -3.03 -19.11 -25.16
C MET A 293 -2.61 -20.27 -24.24
N THR A 294 -3.07 -21.50 -24.52
CA THR A 294 -2.66 -22.71 -23.80
C THR A 294 -1.25 -23.13 -24.21
N MET A 295 -0.30 -22.94 -23.30
CA MET A 295 1.04 -23.52 -23.40
C MET A 295 1.04 -24.92 -22.80
N SER A 296 1.47 -25.91 -23.57
CA SER A 296 1.37 -27.35 -23.26
C SER A 296 2.03 -27.81 -21.95
N CYS A 297 2.80 -26.95 -21.29
CA CYS A 297 3.69 -27.31 -20.17
C CYS A 297 3.38 -26.58 -18.85
N ARG A 298 2.28 -25.82 -18.75
CA ARG A 298 1.93 -25.04 -17.55
C ARG A 298 0.41 -25.04 -17.28
N PRO A 299 -0.10 -25.59 -16.15
CA PRO A 299 -1.54 -25.65 -15.84
C PRO A 299 -2.24 -24.28 -15.78
N ASP A 300 -1.48 -23.23 -15.46
CA ASP A 300 -1.80 -21.80 -15.45
C ASP A 300 -1.96 -21.19 -16.85
N SER A 301 -1.74 -21.97 -17.91
CA SER A 301 -1.82 -21.50 -19.30
C SER A 301 -3.22 -21.51 -19.91
N ARG A 302 -4.25 -22.00 -19.20
CA ARG A 302 -5.62 -21.88 -19.68
C ARG A 302 -6.15 -20.49 -19.41
N TRP A 303 -6.70 -19.87 -20.44
CA TRP A 303 -7.27 -18.53 -20.41
C TRP A 303 -8.71 -18.56 -20.91
N TYR A 304 -9.59 -17.82 -20.26
CA TYR A 304 -11.03 -17.83 -20.53
C TYR A 304 -11.54 -16.40 -20.79
N PRO A 305 -12.38 -16.20 -21.82
CA PRO A 305 -13.11 -14.94 -21.98
C PRO A 305 -13.93 -14.64 -20.73
N TYR A 306 -13.83 -13.44 -20.19
CA TYR A 306 -14.55 -13.02 -18.98
C TYR A 306 -15.00 -11.57 -19.12
N ASN A 307 -15.85 -11.31 -20.12
CA ASN A 307 -16.26 -9.96 -20.50
C ASN A 307 -17.33 -9.34 -19.55
N LEU A 308 -17.29 -9.68 -18.26
CA LEU A 308 -18.21 -9.14 -17.26
C LEU A 308 -17.97 -7.63 -16.99
N VAL A 309 -19.04 -6.96 -16.59
CA VAL A 309 -19.06 -5.56 -16.17
C VAL A 309 -20.01 -5.35 -14.99
N PHE A 310 -19.75 -4.33 -14.17
CA PHE A 310 -20.69 -3.89 -13.14
C PHE A 310 -21.88 -3.16 -13.80
N THR A 311 -23.01 -3.84 -13.97
CA THR A 311 -24.17 -3.37 -14.75
C THR A 311 -24.70 -1.99 -14.32
N LYS A 312 -24.87 -1.75 -13.01
CA LYS A 312 -25.31 -0.44 -12.49
C LYS A 312 -24.32 0.68 -12.82
N LEU A 313 -23.03 0.42 -12.70
CA LEU A 313 -21.98 1.39 -13.03
C LEU A 313 -21.91 1.62 -14.53
N SER A 314 -21.97 0.56 -15.33
CA SER A 314 -22.00 0.63 -16.80
C SER A 314 -23.16 1.51 -17.29
N ALA A 315 -24.37 1.32 -16.78
CA ALA A 315 -25.53 2.14 -17.12
C ALA A 315 -25.33 3.63 -16.74
N ASN A 316 -24.71 3.90 -15.58
CA ASN A 316 -24.39 5.27 -15.17
C ASN A 316 -23.33 5.92 -16.06
N LEU A 317 -22.36 5.16 -16.56
CA LEU A 317 -21.34 5.63 -17.50
C LEU A 317 -21.95 5.92 -18.88
N GLN A 318 -22.84 5.05 -19.37
CA GLN A 318 -23.55 5.26 -20.64
C GLN A 318 -24.32 6.58 -20.67
N LYS A 319 -25.06 6.90 -19.59
CA LYS A 319 -25.77 8.20 -19.46
C LYS A 319 -24.86 9.43 -19.55
N ARG A 320 -23.60 9.31 -19.12
CA ARG A 320 -22.60 10.39 -19.25
C ARG A 320 -21.94 10.41 -20.63
N THR A 321 -22.19 9.39 -21.44
CA THR A 321 -21.63 9.25 -22.77
C THR A 321 -22.54 9.83 -23.83
N ASP A 322 -23.85 9.64 -23.66
CA ASP A 322 -24.90 10.09 -24.57
C ASP A 322 -25.23 11.59 -24.42
N ASN A 323 -24.76 12.21 -23.32
CA ASN A 323 -24.71 13.66 -23.10
C ASN A 323 -23.37 14.25 -23.60
#